data_AF-A0A357MAC2-F1
#
_entry.id   AF-A0A357MAC2-F1
#
_cell.length_a   1.000
_cell.length_b   1.000
_cell.length_c   1.000
_cell.angle_alpha   90.00
_cell.angle_beta   90.00
_cell.angle_gamma   90.00
#
_symmetry.space_group_name_H-M   'P 1'
#
loop_
_entity.id
_entity.type
_entity.pdbx_description
1 polymer ?
#
loop_
_entity_poly.entity_id
_entity_poly.type
_entity_poly.pdbx_seq_one_letter_code
_entity_poly.pdbx_strand_id
1 'polypeptide(L)' 'MNNNAVKLPTLPFIENGSMYLLLRFISEQLGANVAWLPQEERIAITMQ' A
#
# COMPACT_ATOMS: atom_id res chain seq x y z
N MET A 1 5.25 0.80 -11.90
CA MET A 1 5.66 -0.34 -11.05
C MET A 1 6.53 -1.23 -11.91
N ASN A 2 7.83 -1.33 -11.61
CA ASN A 2 8.84 -2.03 -12.43
C ASN A 2 8.70 -1.74 -13.94
N ASN A 3 8.88 -0.47 -14.33
CA ASN A 3 8.74 0.05 -15.71
C ASN A 3 7.34 -0.02 -16.35
N ASN A 4 6.33 -0.55 -15.67
CA ASN A 4 4.95 -0.58 -16.17
C ASN A 4 4.10 0.54 -15.55
N ALA A 5 3.27 1.20 -16.37
CA ALA A 5 2.27 2.12 -15.86
C ALA A 5 1.21 1.35 -15.07
N VAL A 6 0.83 1.86 -13.90
CA VAL A 6 -0.21 1.25 -13.05
C VAL A 6 -1.26 2.28 -12.69
N LYS A 7 -2.53 1.89 -12.76
CA LYS A 7 -3.64 2.75 -12.38
C LYS A 7 -3.87 2.62 -10.87
N LEU A 8 -3.77 3.74 -10.16
CA LEU A 8 -4.11 3.79 -8.75
C LEU A 8 -5.63 3.84 -8.57
N PRO A 9 -6.20 3.09 -7.61
CA PRO A 9 -7.63 3.13 -7.33
C PRO A 9 -8.06 4.42 -6.62
N THR A 10 -7.14 5.13 -5.95
CA THR A 10 -7.35 6.48 -5.42
C THR A 10 -6.17 7.38 -5.79
N LEU A 11 -6.44 8.68 -5.87
CA LEU A 11 -5.40 9.67 -6.16
C LEU A 11 -4.45 9.81 -4.94
N PRO A 12 -3.13 9.91 -5.17
CA PRO A 12 -2.19 10.39 -4.15
C PRO A 12 -2.55 11.80 -3.71
N PHE A 13 -2.17 12.15 -2.49
CA PHE A 13 -2.33 13.51 -1.97
C PHE A 13 -1.07 13.92 -1.19
N ILE A 14 -0.88 15.22 -1.01
CA ILE A 14 0.26 15.78 -0.29
C ILE A 14 -0.22 16.38 1.01
N GLU A 15 0.40 16.01 2.13
CA GLU A 15 0.25 16.71 3.41
C GLU A 15 1.61 16.97 4.03
N ASN A 16 1.80 18.17 4.59
CA ASN A 16 3.05 18.60 5.23
C ASN A 16 4.30 18.35 4.36
N GLY A 17 4.17 18.57 3.04
CA GLY A 17 5.25 18.33 2.08
C GLY A 17 5.53 16.86 1.75
N SER A 18 4.79 15.93 2.34
CA SER A 18 4.92 14.48 2.10
C SER A 18 3.78 13.96 1.23
N MET A 19 4.10 13.17 0.22
CA MET A 19 3.11 12.50 -0.62
C MET A 19 2.64 11.20 0.05
N TYR A 20 1.33 11.05 0.20
CA TYR A 20 0.67 9.88 0.74
C TYR A 20 0.12 9.01 -0.38
N LEU A 21 0.34 7.71 -0.24
CA LEU A 21 -0.02 6.68 -1.20
C LEU A 21 -0.78 5.54 -0.49
N LEU A 22 -1.54 4.77 -1.27
CA LEU A 22 -2.21 3.58 -0.76
C LEU A 22 -1.19 2.50 -0.39
N LEU A 23 -0.95 2.35 0.92
CA LEU A 23 -0.02 1.36 1.48
C LEU A 23 -0.24 -0.05 0.90
N ARG A 24 -1.48 -0.55 0.98
CA ARG A 24 -1.85 -1.89 0.48
C ARG A 24 -1.44 -2.10 -0.98
N PHE A 25 -1.79 -1.15 -1.84
CA PHE A 25 -1.51 -1.24 -3.26
C PHE A 25 0.00 -1.36 -3.52
N ILE A 26 0.80 -0.51 -2.90
CA ILE A 26 2.26 -0.52 -3.09
C ILE A 26 2.86 -1.82 -2.54
N SER A 27 2.46 -2.23 -1.33
CA SER A 27 2.96 -3.46 -0.69
C SER A 27 2.68 -4.71 -1.51
N GLU A 28 1.44 -4.90 -1.99
CA GLU A 28 1.05 -6.07 -2.78
C GLU A 28 1.76 -6.10 -4.14
N GLN A 29 1.90 -4.94 -4.77
CA GLN A 29 2.66 -4.83 -6.01
C GLN A 29 4.14 -5.23 -5.83
N LEU A 30 4.71 -4.98 -4.64
CA LEU A 30 6.07 -5.37 -4.29
C LEU A 30 6.19 -6.83 -3.81
N GLY A 31 5.12 -7.63 -3.88
CA GLY A 31 5.12 -9.05 -3.53
C GLY A 31 4.86 -9.34 -2.05
N ALA A 32 4.39 -8.35 -1.27
CA ALA A 32 3.97 -8.58 0.10
C ALA A 32 2.49 -8.98 0.19
N ASN A 33 2.13 -9.77 1.19
CA ASN A 33 0.74 -9.95 1.62
C ASN A 33 0.36 -8.89 2.65
N VAL A 34 -0.85 -8.35 2.56
CA VAL A 34 -1.37 -7.36 3.51
C VAL A 34 -2.70 -7.85 4.11
N ALA A 35 -2.67 -8.19 5.40
CA ALA A 35 -3.82 -8.70 6.13
C ALA A 35 -4.30 -7.72 7.21
N TRP A 36 -5.62 -7.62 7.37
CA TRP A 36 -6.23 -6.98 8.54
C TRP A 36 -6.51 -8.04 9.60
N LEU A 37 -5.97 -7.84 10.80
CA LEU A 37 -6.18 -8.68 11.98
C LEU A 37 -7.16 -7.97 12.91
N PRO A 38 -8.49 -8.19 12.77
CA PRO A 38 -9.50 -7.40 13.47
C PRO A 38 -9.45 -7.55 14.98
N GLN A 39 -9.04 -8.72 15.48
CA GLN A 39 -8.93 -8.98 16.93
C GLN A 39 -7.80 -8.18 17.59
N GLU A 40 -6.80 -7.77 16.80
CA GLU A 40 -5.63 -7.00 17.26
C GLU A 40 -5.69 -5.54 16.83
N GLU A 41 -6.74 -5.14 16.09
CA GLU A 41 -6.82 -3.85 15.39
C GLU A 41 -5.55 -3.52 14.60
N ARG A 42 -4.95 -4.55 13.98
CA ARG A 42 -3.60 -4.48 13.41
C ARG A 42 -3.59 -4.80 11.92
N ILE A 43 -2.79 -4.03 11.18
CA ILE A 43 -2.39 -4.36 9.82
C ILE A 43 -1.09 -5.17 9.86
N ALA A 44 -1.11 -6.38 9.30
CA ALA A 44 0.07 -7.23 9.14
C ALA A 44 0.54 -7.21 7.68
N ILE A 45 1.84 -7.01 7.48
CA ILE A 45 2.48 -7.02 6.16
C ILE A 45 3.62 -8.04 6.20
N THR A 46 3.57 -9.03 5.31
CA THR A 46 4.55 -10.12 5.26
C THR A 46 5.07 -10.31 3.84
N MET A 47 6.37 -10.54 3.67
CA MET A 47 6.92 -10.91 2.36
C MET A 47 6.60 -12.38 2.07
N GLN A 48 6.26 -12.68 0.82
CA GLN A 48 6.13 -14.06 0.34
C GLN A 48 7.50 -14.71 0.11
#